data_AF-A0A835DW47-F1
#
_entry.id   AF-A0A835DW47-F1
#
_cell.length_a   1.000
_cell.length_b   1.000
_cell.length_c   1.000
_cell.angle_alpha   90.00
_cell.angle_beta   90.00
_cell.angle_gamma   90.00
#
_symmetry.space_group_name_H-M   'P 1'
#
loop_
_entity.id
_entity.type
_entity.pdbx_description
1 polymer ?
#
loop_
_entity_poly.entity_id
_entity_poly.type
_entity_poly.pdbx_seq_one_letter_code
_entity_poly.pdbx_strand_id
1 'polypeptide(L)'
;MDTFFISHGSPTLSIDDSMPARHFLKSWVPTGLAGPHPPRAHPRRATHNLSRITRHGQPPPPPRWAVEFDAWLRETLVGGRHGDVKRYREAAAPHAEVAHPRPEHLYPLHVALGAAGDGCEAELIHHSWSNASLSYASYRFTSSRN
;
A
#
# COMPACT_ATOMS: atom_id res chain seq x y z
N MET A 1 -18.20 8.91 -2.61
CA MET A 1 -17.89 7.50 -2.31
C MET A 1 -16.43 7.46 -1.93
N ASP A 2 -16.10 6.75 -0.86
CA ASP A 2 -14.73 6.64 -0.38
C ASP A 2 -14.17 5.27 -0.78
N THR A 3 -12.97 5.27 -1.36
CA THR A 3 -12.24 4.06 -1.73
C THR A 3 -10.95 4.01 -0.93
N PHE A 4 -10.62 2.86 -0.37
CA PHE A 4 -9.43 2.71 0.47
C PHE A 4 -8.41 1.77 -0.19
N PHE A 5 -7.14 2.15 -0.16
CA PHE A 5 -6.02 1.30 -0.51
C PHE A 5 -5.15 1.05 0.72
N ILE A 6 -4.88 -0.22 1.00
CA ILE A 6 -4.06 -0.64 2.13
C ILE A 6 -2.86 -1.40 1.58
N SER A 7 -1.66 -0.89 1.82
CA SER A 7 -0.49 -1.41 1.11
C SER A 7 0.06 -2.71 1.65
N HIS A 8 -0.37 -3.28 2.80
CA HIS A 8 -0.22 -4.72 3.17
C HIS A 8 -0.74 -5.10 4.57
N GLY A 9 -0.55 -6.38 4.97
CA GLY A 9 -1.60 -7.20 5.58
C GLY A 9 -1.37 -7.92 6.93
N SER A 10 -1.97 -9.11 6.98
CA SER A 10 -2.91 -9.61 8.00
C SER A 10 -4.10 -8.65 8.21
N PRO A 11 -5.38 -9.11 8.08
CA PRO A 11 -6.56 -8.30 8.44
C PRO A 11 -6.47 -7.72 9.86
N THR A 12 -5.60 -8.30 10.70
CA THR A 12 -5.29 -7.87 12.06
C THR A 12 -4.59 -6.51 12.15
N LEU A 13 -3.82 -6.08 11.15
CA LEU A 13 -3.07 -4.80 11.21
C LEU A 13 -3.90 -3.59 10.74
N SER A 14 -5.06 -3.82 10.11
CA SER A 14 -5.97 -2.75 9.63
C SER A 14 -7.14 -2.49 10.60
N ILE A 15 -6.97 -2.84 11.87
CA ILE A 15 -7.98 -2.71 12.93
C ILE A 15 -7.63 -1.51 13.81
N ASP A 16 -7.59 -0.32 13.22
CA ASP A 16 -7.85 0.88 14.00
C ASP A 16 -9.38 0.96 14.23
N ASP A 17 -9.81 1.16 15.47
CA ASP A 17 -11.23 1.22 15.82
C ASP A 17 -11.96 2.44 15.22
N SER A 18 -11.22 3.45 14.75
CA SER A 18 -11.76 4.65 14.09
C SER A 18 -12.05 4.47 12.60
N MET A 19 -11.58 3.39 11.95
CA MET A 19 -11.76 3.19 10.50
C MET A 19 -13.10 2.52 10.17
N PRO A 20 -13.97 3.13 9.34
CA PRO A 20 -15.26 2.53 8.95
C PRO A 20 -15.14 1.16 8.26
N ALA A 21 -14.04 0.94 7.53
CA ALA A 21 -13.75 -0.32 6.83
C ALA A 21 -13.49 -1.51 7.78
N ARG A 22 -13.28 -1.27 9.09
CA ARG A 22 -13.00 -2.30 10.08
C ARG A 22 -14.07 -3.37 10.16
N HIS A 23 -15.34 -2.98 10.23
CA HIS A 23 -16.45 -3.94 10.38
C HIS A 23 -16.49 -4.88 9.18
N PHE A 24 -16.33 -4.32 7.98
CA PHE A 24 -16.22 -5.08 6.74
C PHE A 24 -15.02 -6.03 6.78
N LEU A 25 -13.81 -5.55 7.08
CA LEU A 25 -12.59 -6.37 7.09
C LEU A 25 -12.61 -7.48 8.17
N LYS A 26 -13.17 -7.23 9.35
CA LYS A 26 -13.39 -8.26 10.38
C LYS A 26 -14.38 -9.32 9.90
N SER A 27 -15.45 -8.92 9.23
CA SER A 27 -16.46 -9.85 8.70
C SER A 27 -15.97 -10.68 7.50
N TRP A 28 -14.90 -10.21 6.83
CA TRP A 28 -14.34 -10.84 5.64
C TRP A 28 -13.27 -11.90 5.95
N VAL A 29 -12.93 -12.12 7.23
CA VAL A 29 -12.13 -13.28 7.65
C VAL A 29 -12.99 -14.53 7.44
N PRO A 30 -12.70 -15.39 6.44
CA PRO A 30 -13.60 -16.49 6.14
C PRO A 30 -13.57 -17.51 7.28
N THR A 31 -14.75 -17.83 7.83
CA THR A 31 -14.95 -18.93 8.77
C THR A 31 -14.63 -20.25 8.06
N GLY A 32 -13.36 -20.66 8.08
CA GLY A 32 -12.91 -21.88 7.40
C GLY A 32 -11.41 -21.97 7.07
N LEU A 33 -10.63 -20.90 7.19
CA LEU A 33 -9.17 -20.93 6.96
C LEU A 33 -8.36 -21.25 8.23
N ALA A 34 -9.01 -21.61 9.34
CA ALA A 34 -8.39 -22.08 10.57
C ALA A 34 -8.03 -23.58 10.48
N GLY A 35 -7.17 -23.93 9.51
CA GLY A 35 -6.32 -25.12 9.70
C GLY A 35 -5.25 -24.81 10.76
N PRO A 36 -4.49 -25.80 11.26
CA PRO A 36 -3.41 -25.59 12.23
C PRO A 36 -2.28 -24.68 11.72
N HIS A 37 -2.31 -24.27 10.45
CA HIS A 37 -1.41 -23.31 9.87
C HIS A 37 -2.19 -22.18 9.17
N PRO A 38 -1.80 -20.91 9.38
CA PRO A 38 -2.47 -19.78 8.77
C PRO A 38 -2.33 -19.82 7.24
N PRO A 39 -3.36 -19.38 6.50
CA PRO A 39 -3.32 -19.36 5.04
C PRO A 39 -2.21 -18.43 4.53
N ARG A 40 -1.43 -18.91 3.57
CA ARG A 40 -0.44 -18.10 2.86
C ARG A 40 -1.13 -17.27 1.78
N ALA A 41 -1.65 -16.10 2.17
CA ALA A 41 -1.88 -15.03 1.21
C ALA A 41 -0.52 -14.44 0.81
N HIS A 42 -0.22 -14.37 -0.49
CA HIS A 42 0.99 -13.70 -0.96
C HIS A 42 0.87 -12.19 -0.72
N PRO A 43 1.70 -11.60 0.16
CA PRO A 43 1.62 -10.19 0.53
C PRO A 43 2.02 -9.33 -0.67
N ARG A 44 1.28 -8.26 -0.96
CA ARG A 44 1.72 -7.25 -1.94
C ARG A 44 1.83 -5.92 -1.21
N ARG A 45 3.03 -5.34 -1.30
CA ARG A 45 3.56 -4.25 -0.46
C ARG A 45 3.83 -3.02 -1.32
N ALA A 46 3.70 -1.81 -0.77
CA ALA A 46 4.09 -0.57 -1.47
C ALA A 46 5.58 -0.55 -1.87
N THR A 47 6.38 -1.42 -1.26
CA THR A 47 7.75 -1.75 -1.65
C THR A 47 7.91 -3.26 -1.43
N HIS A 48 8.33 -4.04 -2.44
CA HIS A 48 8.33 -5.51 -2.35
C HIS A 48 9.59 -6.13 -2.96
N ASN A 49 10.73 -5.87 -2.32
CA ASN A 49 11.99 -6.51 -2.68
C ASN A 49 12.40 -7.55 -1.63
N LEU A 50 11.99 -8.80 -1.86
CA LEU A 50 12.25 -9.92 -0.95
C LEU A 50 13.75 -10.29 -0.82
N SER A 51 14.60 -9.81 -1.73
CA SER A 51 16.07 -10.00 -1.62
C SER A 51 16.70 -9.04 -0.60
N ARG A 52 15.97 -8.01 -0.15
CA ARG A 52 16.47 -6.93 0.70
C ARG A 52 15.82 -6.89 2.08
N ILE A 53 15.03 -7.90 2.45
CA ILE A 53 14.37 -7.96 3.75
C ILE A 53 15.32 -8.51 4.82
N THR A 54 15.31 -7.88 5.99
CA THR A 54 15.94 -8.44 7.18
C THR A 54 14.94 -9.39 7.86
N ARG A 55 15.30 -10.67 8.00
CA ARG A 55 14.44 -11.72 8.56
C ARG A 55 14.61 -11.94 10.08
N HIS A 56 15.67 -11.42 10.69
CA HIS A 56 15.99 -11.58 12.11
C HIS A 56 16.56 -10.27 12.71
N GLY A 57 16.14 -9.92 13.93
CA GLY A 57 16.56 -8.72 14.65
C GLY A 57 15.63 -7.51 14.48
N GLN A 58 15.88 -6.43 15.22
CA GLN A 58 15.26 -5.12 14.94
C GLN A 58 15.65 -4.72 13.51
N PRO A 59 14.68 -4.46 12.61
CA PRO A 59 15.01 -4.09 11.26
C PRO A 59 15.81 -2.78 11.27
N PRO A 60 16.89 -2.66 10.48
CA PRO A 60 17.55 -1.38 10.31
C PRO A 60 16.56 -0.34 9.75
N PRO A 61 16.86 0.96 9.88
CA PRO A 61 16.07 1.99 9.21
C PRO A 61 15.88 1.68 7.72
N PRO A 62 14.72 2.07 7.13
CA PRO A 62 14.48 1.83 5.72
C PRO A 62 15.62 2.37 4.85
N PRO A 63 16.08 1.60 3.85
CA PRO A 63 17.14 2.06 2.98
C PRO A 63 16.68 3.29 2.17
N ARG A 64 17.62 4.17 1.83
CA ARG A 64 17.33 5.46 1.16
C ARG A 64 16.41 5.31 -0.06
N TRP A 65 16.67 4.33 -0.92
CA TRP A 65 15.84 4.09 -2.12
C TRP A 65 14.38 3.82 -1.79
N ALA A 66 14.10 3.15 -0.67
CA ALA A 66 12.73 2.81 -0.26
C ALA A 66 12.03 4.05 0.29
N VAL A 67 12.73 4.86 1.09
CA VAL A 67 12.24 6.14 1.60
C VAL A 67 11.93 7.10 0.45
N GLU A 68 12.82 7.21 -0.54
CA GLU A 68 12.64 8.11 -1.68
C GLU A 68 11.46 7.69 -2.56
N PHE A 69 11.29 6.40 -2.85
CA PHE A 69 10.13 5.93 -3.61
C PHE A 69 8.82 6.11 -2.84
N ASP A 70 8.79 5.78 -1.55
CA ASP A 70 7.60 5.94 -0.69
C ASP A 70 7.19 7.42 -0.56
N ALA A 71 8.17 8.32 -0.36
CA ALA A 71 7.95 9.76 -0.33
C ALA A 71 7.40 10.26 -1.67
N TRP A 72 8.02 9.87 -2.78
CA TRP A 72 7.53 10.21 -4.12
C TRP A 72 6.09 9.73 -4.32
N LEU A 73 5.77 8.49 -3.94
CA LEU A 73 4.43 7.94 -4.11
C LEU A 73 3.39 8.72 -3.30
N ARG A 74 3.71 9.01 -2.04
CA ARG A 74 2.87 9.83 -1.16
C ARG A 74 2.61 11.21 -1.75
N GLU A 75 3.67 11.94 -2.09
CA GLU A 75 3.59 13.31 -2.60
C GLU A 75 2.84 13.37 -3.92
N THR A 76 3.02 12.36 -4.78
CA THR A 76 2.35 12.27 -6.07
C THR A 76 0.86 11.97 -5.92
N LEU A 77 0.48 11.05 -5.01
CA LEU A 77 -0.92 10.75 -4.71
C LEU A 77 -1.61 11.96 -4.06
N VAL A 78 -1.08 12.46 -2.95
CA VAL A 78 -1.69 13.57 -2.19
C VAL A 78 -1.71 14.86 -3.02
N GLY A 79 -0.73 15.07 -3.90
CA GLY A 79 -0.69 16.20 -4.82
C GLY A 79 -1.62 16.05 -6.04
N GLY A 80 -2.44 15.00 -6.14
CA GLY A 80 -3.37 14.79 -7.25
C GLY A 80 -2.70 14.46 -8.58
N ARG A 81 -1.38 14.16 -8.59
CA ARG A 81 -0.61 13.81 -9.80
C ARG A 81 -0.83 12.35 -10.20
N HIS A 82 -2.09 11.93 -10.25
CA HIS A 82 -2.52 10.56 -10.53
C HIS A 82 -2.04 10.04 -11.90
N GLY A 83 -1.83 10.93 -12.87
CA GLY A 83 -1.21 10.60 -14.16
C GLY A 83 0.23 10.08 -14.03
N ASP A 84 0.98 10.58 -13.05
CA ASP A 84 2.36 10.17 -12.81
C ASP A 84 2.40 8.83 -12.07
N VAL A 85 1.46 8.59 -11.13
CA VAL A 85 1.30 7.28 -10.47
C VAL A 85 1.00 6.19 -11.50
N LYS A 86 0.07 6.45 -12.44
CA LYS A 86 -0.28 5.51 -13.53
C LYS A 86 0.90 5.16 -14.42
N ARG A 87 1.89 6.04 -14.52
CA ARG A 87 3.08 5.90 -15.35
C ARG A 87 4.34 5.88 -14.50
N TYR A 88 4.29 5.39 -13.27
CA TYR A 88 5.39 5.56 -12.29
C TYR A 88 6.77 5.13 -12.81
N ARG A 89 6.84 4.12 -13.68
CA ARG A 89 8.10 3.67 -14.30
C ARG A 89 8.68 4.67 -15.31
N GLU A 90 7.83 5.45 -15.96
CA GLU A 90 8.19 6.45 -16.97
C GLU A 90 8.26 7.86 -16.37
N ALA A 91 7.45 8.15 -15.35
CA ALA A 91 7.25 9.46 -14.73
C ALA A 91 8.35 9.86 -13.71
N ALA A 92 9.58 9.37 -13.92
CA ALA A 92 10.74 9.62 -13.07
C ALA A 92 10.56 9.24 -11.58
N ALA A 93 9.75 8.23 -11.26
CA ALA A 93 9.68 7.73 -9.89
C ALA A 93 11.05 7.16 -9.46
N PRO A 94 11.65 7.67 -8.37
CA PRO A 94 12.99 7.29 -7.97
C PRO A 94 13.00 5.82 -7.57
N HIS A 95 13.89 5.02 -8.17
CA HIS A 95 14.07 3.60 -7.84
C HIS A 95 12.84 2.71 -8.09
N ALA A 96 11.96 3.09 -9.03
CA ALA A 96 10.74 2.35 -9.37
C ALA A 96 10.97 0.84 -9.57
N GLU A 97 12.03 0.46 -10.29
CA GLU A 97 12.35 -0.94 -10.57
C GLU A 97 12.94 -1.67 -9.35
N VAL A 98 13.55 -0.94 -8.41
CA VAL A 98 14.06 -1.50 -7.15
C VAL A 98 12.93 -1.70 -6.15
N ALA A 99 11.99 -0.75 -6.09
CA ALA A 99 10.81 -0.77 -5.22
C ALA A 99 9.78 -1.81 -5.68
N HIS A 100 9.55 -1.89 -7.00
CA HIS A 100 8.68 -2.85 -7.66
C HIS A 100 9.38 -3.52 -8.84
N PRO A 101 10.22 -4.55 -8.60
CA PRO A 101 10.83 -5.35 -9.68
C PRO A 101 9.80 -6.02 -10.58
N ARG A 102 8.59 -6.18 -10.04
CA ARG A 102 7.41 -6.75 -10.64
C ARG A 102 6.28 -5.72 -10.56
N PRO A 103 5.88 -5.09 -11.69
CA PRO A 103 4.93 -3.99 -11.67
C PRO A 103 3.55 -4.39 -11.14
N GLU A 104 3.19 -5.68 -11.22
CA GLU A 104 1.88 -6.16 -10.77
C GLU A 104 1.62 -5.90 -9.28
N HIS A 105 2.67 -5.69 -8.49
CA HIS A 105 2.56 -5.38 -7.07
C HIS A 105 1.96 -4.01 -6.78
N LEU A 106 2.02 -3.06 -7.73
CA LEU A 106 1.44 -1.72 -7.57
C LEU A 106 0.03 -1.62 -8.19
N TYR A 107 -0.42 -2.61 -8.96
CA TYR A 107 -1.74 -2.58 -9.61
C TYR A 107 -2.93 -2.44 -8.64
N PRO A 108 -2.93 -3.00 -7.42
CA PRO A 108 -4.05 -2.78 -6.50
C PRO A 108 -4.25 -1.30 -6.11
N LEU A 109 -3.18 -0.50 -6.07
CA LEU A 109 -3.28 0.95 -5.90
C LEU A 109 -3.99 1.59 -7.10
N HIS A 110 -3.63 1.18 -8.32
CA HIS A 110 -4.24 1.69 -9.55
C HIS A 110 -5.74 1.35 -9.63
N VAL A 111 -6.14 0.17 -9.17
CA VAL A 111 -7.54 -0.24 -9.10
C VAL A 111 -8.31 0.64 -8.11
N ALA A 112 -7.77 0.86 -6.91
CA ALA A 112 -8.40 1.75 -5.92
C ALA A 112 -8.55 3.18 -6.45
N LEU A 113 -7.50 3.70 -7.09
CA LEU A 113 -7.50 5.02 -7.71
C LEU A 113 -8.54 5.12 -8.84
N GLY A 114 -8.61 4.13 -9.72
CA GLY A 114 -9.60 4.09 -10.80
C GLY A 114 -11.04 3.98 -10.29
N ALA A 115 -11.26 3.20 -9.23
CA ALA A 115 -12.58 3.06 -8.60
C ALA A 115 -13.05 4.33 -7.88
N ALA A 116 -12.12 5.15 -7.37
CA ALA A 116 -12.44 6.46 -6.77
C ALA A 116 -12.86 7.51 -7.80
N GLY A 117 -12.53 7.30 -9.08
CA GLY A 117 -12.86 8.16 -10.19
C GLY A 117 -11.87 9.29 -10.41
N ASP A 118 -12.01 9.96 -11.56
CA ASP A 118 -11.19 11.11 -11.92
C ASP A 118 -11.39 12.26 -10.94
N GLY A 119 -10.31 12.99 -10.68
CA GLY A 119 -10.31 14.11 -9.76
C GLY A 119 -10.49 13.72 -8.28
N CYS A 120 -10.46 12.43 -7.91
CA CYS A 120 -10.49 12.06 -6.49
C CYS A 120 -9.36 12.75 -5.70
N GLU A 121 -9.60 12.96 -4.41
CA GLU A 121 -8.58 13.44 -3.49
C GLU A 121 -7.97 12.24 -2.76
N ALA A 122 -6.65 12.24 -2.59
CA ALA A 122 -5.93 11.19 -1.89
C ALA A 122 -5.41 11.69 -0.54
N GLU A 123 -5.55 10.88 0.50
CA GLU A 123 -5.08 11.17 1.84
C GLU A 123 -4.32 9.97 2.40
N LEU A 124 -3.14 10.23 2.97
CA LEU A 124 -2.38 9.23 3.72
C LEU A 124 -3.01 9.07 5.12
N ILE A 125 -3.60 7.90 5.37
CA ILE A 125 -4.31 7.61 6.62
C ILE A 125 -3.52 6.72 7.58
N HIS A 126 -2.45 6.07 7.10
CA HIS A 126 -1.53 5.29 7.92
C HIS A 126 -0.15 5.25 7.29
N HIS A 127 0.90 5.29 8.09
CA HIS A 127 2.28 5.17 7.63
C HIS A 127 3.13 4.39 8.65
N SER A 128 3.90 3.43 8.14
CA SER A 128 4.62 2.44 8.95
C SER A 128 5.62 1.71 8.08
N TRP A 129 6.65 1.15 8.70
CA TRP A 129 7.66 0.34 8.05
C TRP A 129 7.81 -1.01 8.75
N SER A 130 8.09 -2.07 7.99
CA SER A 130 8.58 -3.34 8.55
C SER A 130 9.67 -3.94 7.66
N ASN A 131 10.40 -4.91 8.22
CA ASN A 131 11.46 -5.65 7.55
C ASN A 131 12.43 -4.74 6.76
N ALA A 132 12.74 -3.58 7.34
CA ALA A 132 13.48 -2.47 6.78
C ALA A 132 12.80 -1.78 5.59
N SER A 133 12.54 -2.48 4.49
CA SER A 133 12.18 -1.84 3.23
C SER A 133 10.71 -1.92 2.88
N LEU A 134 9.80 -2.26 3.79
CA LEU A 134 8.40 -2.57 3.47
C LEU A 134 7.46 -1.50 4.05
N SER A 135 6.95 -0.61 3.18
CA SER A 135 6.03 0.47 3.56
C SER A 135 4.59 -0.01 3.67
N TYR A 136 3.93 0.35 4.79
CA TYR A 136 2.51 0.13 5.11
C TYR A 136 1.67 1.39 4.84
N ALA A 137 2.17 2.32 4.02
CA ALA A 137 1.41 3.51 3.63
C ALA A 137 0.00 3.10 3.14
N SER A 138 -1.04 3.62 3.78
CA SER A 138 -2.43 3.35 3.40
C SER A 138 -3.11 4.65 3.06
N TYR A 139 -3.97 4.62 2.05
CA TYR A 139 -4.55 5.81 1.46
C TYR A 139 -6.07 5.71 1.42
N ARG A 140 -6.73 6.83 1.71
CA ARG A 140 -8.14 7.07 1.43
C ARG A 140 -8.24 7.90 0.16
N PHE A 141 -9.15 7.50 -0.73
CA PHE A 141 -9.52 8.26 -1.91
C PHE A 141 -10.97 8.69 -1.78
N THR A 142 -11.22 9.99 -1.80
CA THR A 142 -12.57 10.56 -1.80
C THR A 142 -12.89 11.06 -3.19
N SER A 143 -13.97 10.57 -3.78
CA SER A 143 -14.44 11.11 -5.06
C SER A 143 -14.71 12.61 -4.91
N SER A 144 -14.14 13.44 -5.79
CA SER A 144 -14.49 14.86 -5.84
C SER A 144 -15.97 14.96 -6.14
N ARG A 145 -16.73 15.53 -5.21
CA ARG A 145 -18.17 15.75 -5.40
C ARG A 145 -18.35 16.56 -6.67
N ASN A 146 -19.17 16.06 -7.59
CA ASN A 146 -19.74 16.88 -8.64
C ASN A 146 -20.83 17.78 -8.05
#